data_AF-A0A0Q9A596-F1
#
_entry.id   AF-A0A0Q9A596-F1
#
_cell.length_a   1.000
_cell.length_b   1.000
_cell.length_c   1.000
_cell.angle_alpha   90.00
_cell.angle_beta   90.00
_cell.angle_gamma   90.00
#
_symmetry.space_group_name_H-M   'P 1'
#
loop_
_entity.id
_entity.type
_entity.pdbx_description
1 polymer ?
#
loop_
_entity_poly.entity_id
_entity_poly.type
_entity_poly.pdbx_seq_one_letter_code
_entity_poly.pdbx_strand_id
1 'polypeptide(L)'
;MIEQLKLKKEPPLDTTISGIPVEIKGTVRKTWMIPREGQCEITLMVEIDAIGHRFRAFLMRTHRAWLTKGNRDQKRTPRADAVREYALKVAPWTELPPEPLRLLGQEQLSVVFGPQGQVRRLTALFGYLPEIVIPRTTIETVGATRQDVMRRARQAKQWVLAEHQLVVLVGTWREQRSAAMKLGYDISNEGWVAIPENKLAAIGYNAGDFQDS
;
A
#
# COMPACT_ATOMS: atom_id res chain seq x y z
N MET A 1 3.78 9.73 -4.65
CA MET A 1 2.95 10.51 -5.60
C MET A 1 3.78 11.24 -6.66
N ILE A 2 4.60 12.26 -6.34
CA ILE A 2 5.37 13.02 -7.36
C ILE A 2 6.21 12.11 -8.25
N GLU A 3 7.06 11.27 -7.65
CA GLU A 3 7.93 10.33 -8.39
C GLU A 3 7.13 9.27 -9.16
N GLN A 4 6.08 8.71 -8.54
CA GLN A 4 5.19 7.73 -9.18
C GLN A 4 4.46 8.28 -10.41
N LEU A 5 4.09 9.57 -10.37
CA LEU A 5 3.46 10.28 -11.48
C LEU A 5 4.47 10.91 -12.45
N LYS A 6 5.79 10.67 -12.23
CA LYS A 6 6.89 11.25 -13.02
C LYS A 6 6.83 12.78 -13.10
N LEU A 7 6.32 13.41 -12.04
CA LEU A 7 6.27 14.86 -11.90
C LEU A 7 7.61 15.39 -11.39
N LYS A 8 7.96 16.60 -11.78
CA LYS A 8 9.21 17.25 -11.35
C LYS A 8 8.99 17.98 -10.03
N LYS A 9 9.91 17.81 -9.07
CA LYS A 9 9.92 18.61 -7.84
C LYS A 9 10.41 20.02 -8.17
N GLU A 10 9.62 21.05 -7.85
CA GLU A 10 9.91 22.43 -8.26
C GLU A 10 9.63 23.44 -7.13
N PRO A 11 10.64 23.78 -6.30
CA PRO A 11 10.45 24.78 -5.25
C PRO A 11 10.06 26.14 -5.85
N PRO A 12 9.27 26.97 -5.14
CA PRO A 12 8.93 26.83 -3.71
C PRO A 12 7.77 25.87 -3.41
N LEU A 13 7.07 25.36 -4.42
CA LEU A 13 5.97 24.40 -4.26
C LEU A 13 6.45 22.96 -4.45
N ASP A 14 5.54 22.01 -4.31
CA ASP A 14 5.86 20.61 -4.50
C ASP A 14 6.17 20.25 -5.97
N THR A 15 5.41 20.78 -6.93
CA THR A 15 5.55 20.38 -8.35
C THR A 15 4.87 21.34 -9.34
N THR A 16 4.96 21.03 -10.63
CA THR A 16 4.23 21.66 -11.72
C THR A 16 3.41 20.62 -12.49
N ILE A 17 2.13 20.88 -12.68
CA ILE A 17 1.21 20.04 -13.46
C ILE A 17 0.70 20.87 -14.62
N SER A 18 0.95 20.43 -15.85
CA SER A 18 0.55 21.15 -17.07
C SER A 18 1.04 22.61 -17.10
N GLY A 19 2.26 22.87 -16.60
CA GLY A 19 2.84 24.22 -16.53
C GLY A 19 2.33 25.08 -15.36
N ILE A 20 1.42 24.55 -14.53
CA ILE A 20 0.85 25.26 -13.38
C ILE A 20 1.56 24.78 -12.10
N PRO A 21 2.14 25.69 -11.29
CA PRO A 21 2.66 25.34 -9.96
C PRO A 21 1.57 24.80 -9.05
N VAL A 22 1.81 23.65 -8.42
CA VAL A 22 0.86 22.95 -7.55
C VAL A 22 1.54 22.51 -6.26
N GLU A 23 0.92 22.88 -5.15
CA GLU A 23 1.23 22.36 -3.82
C GLU A 23 0.48 21.04 -3.59
N ILE A 24 1.08 20.09 -2.87
CA ILE A 24 0.46 18.82 -2.52
C ILE A 24 0.37 18.71 -0.98
N LYS A 25 -0.85 18.49 -0.46
CA LYS A 25 -1.04 18.18 0.96
C LYS A 25 -1.90 16.95 1.17
N GLY A 26 -1.33 15.99 1.91
CA GLY A 26 -2.04 14.83 2.43
C GLY A 26 -2.48 15.03 3.88
N THR A 27 -3.57 14.41 4.27
CA THR A 27 -3.99 14.29 5.68
C THR A 27 -4.63 12.93 5.93
N VAL A 28 -4.37 12.36 7.10
CA VAL A 28 -5.15 11.23 7.67
C VAL A 28 -6.18 11.73 8.69
N ARG A 29 -6.26 13.05 8.87
CA ARG A 29 -7.21 13.73 9.75
C ARG A 29 -8.33 14.35 8.91
N LYS A 30 -9.22 15.10 9.55
CA LYS A 30 -10.34 15.78 8.89
C LYS A 30 -9.96 17.01 8.05
N THR A 31 -8.71 17.48 8.13
CA THR A 31 -8.32 18.73 7.46
C THR A 31 -6.82 18.82 7.17
N TRP A 32 -6.44 19.74 6.28
CA TRP A 32 -5.09 19.98 5.79
C TRP A 32 -4.41 21.14 6.52
N MET A 33 -3.07 21.07 6.60
CA MET A 33 -2.24 22.15 7.08
C MET A 33 -1.44 22.71 5.90
N ILE A 34 -1.91 23.84 5.37
CA ILE A 34 -1.30 24.54 4.24
C ILE A 34 -0.14 25.39 4.76
N PRO A 35 1.11 25.12 4.30
CA PRO A 35 2.28 25.86 4.73
C PRO A 35 2.32 27.24 4.07
N ARG A 36 3.26 28.09 4.47
CA ARG A 36 3.28 29.50 4.05
C ARG A 36 3.42 29.64 2.54
N GLU A 37 4.28 28.84 1.95
CA GLU A 37 4.56 28.73 0.52
C GLU A 37 3.33 28.28 -0.28
N GLY A 38 2.50 27.39 0.27
CA GLY A 38 1.29 26.91 -0.39
C GLY A 38 0.10 27.87 -0.28
N GLN A 39 0.16 28.91 0.56
CA GLN A 39 -0.95 29.85 0.74
C GLN A 39 -1.14 30.74 -0.50
N CYS A 40 -2.39 30.88 -0.95
CA CYS A 40 -2.78 31.52 -2.21
C CYS A 40 -2.45 30.75 -3.49
N GLU A 41 -1.90 29.55 -3.38
CA GLU A 41 -1.54 28.71 -4.52
C GLU A 41 -2.58 27.62 -4.80
N ILE A 42 -2.48 26.99 -5.97
CA ILE A 42 -3.28 25.81 -6.30
C ILE A 42 -2.74 24.63 -5.50
N THR A 43 -3.61 23.98 -4.74
CA THR A 43 -3.23 22.85 -3.88
C THR A 43 -4.05 21.61 -4.20
N LEU A 44 -3.37 20.51 -4.49
CA LEU A 44 -3.92 19.17 -4.51
C LEU A 44 -3.99 18.65 -3.06
N MET A 45 -5.20 18.56 -2.55
CA MET A 45 -5.53 18.17 -1.18
C MET A 45 -6.00 16.71 -1.17
N VAL A 46 -5.22 15.81 -0.57
CA VAL A 46 -5.52 14.38 -0.45
C VAL A 46 -5.94 14.07 0.99
N GLU A 47 -7.07 13.40 1.16
CA GLU A 47 -7.55 12.91 2.45
C GLU A 47 -7.57 11.39 2.43
N ILE A 48 -7.01 10.79 3.48
CA ILE A 48 -6.90 9.34 3.65
C ILE A 48 -7.72 8.94 4.87
N ASP A 49 -8.73 8.11 4.65
CA ASP A 49 -9.47 7.43 5.70
C ASP A 49 -8.77 6.10 5.97
N ALA A 50 -7.83 6.11 6.92
CA ALA A 50 -7.06 4.93 7.26
C ALA A 50 -7.94 3.81 7.83
N ILE A 51 -9.04 4.13 8.52
CA ILE A 51 -9.96 3.11 9.06
C ILE A 51 -10.76 2.50 7.91
N GLY A 52 -11.37 3.33 7.07
CA GLY A 52 -12.15 2.90 5.91
C GLY A 52 -11.32 2.41 4.71
N HIS A 53 -9.99 2.41 4.80
CA HIS A 53 -9.07 1.98 3.73
C HIS A 53 -9.29 2.66 2.38
N ARG A 54 -9.55 3.96 2.40
CA ARG A 54 -9.92 4.71 1.20
C ARG A 54 -9.32 6.11 1.23
N PHE A 55 -9.28 6.76 0.08
CA PHE A 55 -8.82 8.12 -0.05
C PHE A 55 -9.78 8.94 -0.90
N ARG A 56 -9.72 10.26 -0.79
CA ARG A 56 -10.33 11.20 -1.74
C ARG A 56 -9.39 12.35 -2.00
N ALA A 57 -9.60 13.06 -3.09
CA ALA A 57 -8.74 14.18 -3.46
C ALA A 57 -9.54 15.36 -4.00
N PHE A 58 -9.05 16.56 -3.71
CA PHE A 58 -9.61 17.82 -4.15
C PHE A 58 -8.52 18.74 -4.70
N LEU A 59 -8.90 19.63 -5.60
CA LEU A 59 -8.06 20.71 -6.10
C LEU A 59 -8.71 22.03 -5.71
N MET A 60 -7.98 22.88 -5.02
CA MET A 60 -8.49 24.19 -4.57
C MET A 60 -7.37 25.20 -4.58
N ARG A 61 -7.66 26.45 -4.95
CA ARG A 61 -6.76 27.56 -4.61
C ARG A 61 -6.89 27.84 -3.12
N THR A 62 -5.84 27.64 -2.34
CA THR A 62 -5.86 27.82 -0.88
C THR A 62 -5.61 29.28 -0.50
N HIS A 63 -6.48 30.17 -1.00
CA HIS A 63 -6.36 31.62 -0.76
C HIS A 63 -6.51 31.97 0.71
N ARG A 64 -5.65 32.87 1.24
CA ARG A 64 -5.63 33.26 2.67
C ARG A 64 -6.99 33.72 3.21
N ALA A 65 -7.84 34.29 2.36
CA ALA A 65 -9.21 34.70 2.72
C ALA A 65 -10.12 33.53 3.09
N TRP A 66 -9.79 32.31 2.65
CA TRP A 66 -10.52 31.06 2.85
C TRP A 66 -9.84 30.11 3.83
N LEU A 67 -8.72 30.55 4.42
CA LEU A 67 -7.98 29.78 5.42
C LEU A 67 -8.21 30.36 6.81
N THR A 68 -8.06 29.51 7.82
CA THR A 68 -8.10 29.92 9.23
C THR A 68 -6.88 30.79 9.61
N LYS A 69 -6.88 31.28 10.86
CA LYS A 69 -5.68 31.88 11.47
C LYS A 69 -4.56 30.83 11.54
N GLY A 70 -3.33 31.26 11.28
CA GLY A 70 -2.17 30.38 11.29
C GLY A 70 -1.82 29.87 12.69
N ASN A 71 -1.19 28.70 12.75
CA ASN A 71 -0.56 28.18 13.96
C ASN A 71 0.81 28.87 14.21
N ARG A 72 1.59 28.36 15.18
CA ARG A 72 2.94 28.87 15.48
C ARG A 72 3.87 28.90 14.26
N ASP A 73 3.74 27.91 13.37
CA ASP A 73 4.52 27.80 12.13
C ASP A 73 3.87 28.52 10.94
N GLN A 74 2.86 29.37 11.21
CA GLN A 74 2.07 30.09 10.21
C GLN A 74 1.31 29.21 9.22
N LYS A 75 1.22 27.90 9.47
CA LYS A 75 0.40 26.96 8.68
C LYS A 75 -1.06 27.21 8.97
N ARG A 76 -1.90 27.18 7.94
CA ARG A 76 -3.33 27.47 8.03
C ARG A 76 -4.16 26.32 7.50
N THR A 77 -5.42 26.28 7.89
CA THR A 77 -6.35 25.23 7.50
C THR A 77 -7.46 25.79 6.61
N PRO A 78 -7.86 25.11 5.52
CA PRO A 78 -9.02 25.53 4.74
C PRO A 78 -10.30 25.53 5.56
N ARG A 79 -11.09 26.60 5.49
CA ARG A 79 -12.41 26.64 6.14
C ARG A 79 -13.37 25.68 5.43
N ALA A 80 -14.22 25.02 6.22
CA ALA A 80 -15.08 23.95 5.69
C ALA A 80 -16.13 24.45 4.69
N ASP A 81 -16.64 25.67 4.86
CA ASP A 81 -17.51 26.36 3.91
C ASP A 81 -16.81 26.60 2.57
N ALA A 82 -15.58 27.15 2.61
CA ALA A 82 -14.80 27.42 1.42
C ALA A 82 -14.40 26.15 0.66
N VAL A 83 -14.10 25.06 1.37
CA VAL A 83 -13.84 23.75 0.72
C VAL A 83 -15.10 23.26 0.00
N ARG A 84 -16.29 23.38 0.60
CA ARG A 84 -17.54 22.97 -0.05
C ARG A 84 -17.87 23.82 -1.28
N GLU A 85 -17.56 25.10 -1.25
CA GLU A 85 -17.90 26.04 -2.31
C GLU A 85 -16.89 26.04 -3.47
N TYR A 86 -15.59 26.01 -3.18
CA TYR A 86 -14.54 26.29 -4.17
C TYR A 86 -13.66 25.09 -4.53
N ALA A 87 -13.70 23.99 -3.78
CA ALA A 87 -12.85 22.84 -4.07
C ALA A 87 -13.44 21.99 -5.21
N LEU A 88 -12.62 21.71 -6.22
CA LEU A 88 -12.94 20.77 -7.28
C LEU A 88 -12.60 19.36 -6.84
N LYS A 89 -13.52 18.41 -7.03
CA LYS A 89 -13.29 17.01 -6.68
C LYS A 89 -12.42 16.34 -7.75
N VAL A 90 -11.24 15.87 -7.36
CA VAL A 90 -10.31 15.15 -8.23
C VAL A 90 -10.57 13.65 -8.16
N ALA A 91 -10.78 13.13 -6.95
CA ALA A 91 -11.14 11.73 -6.73
C ALA A 91 -12.24 11.63 -5.67
N PRO A 92 -13.30 10.84 -5.89
CA PRO A 92 -14.21 10.46 -4.81
C PRO A 92 -13.52 9.57 -3.79
N TRP A 93 -14.24 9.25 -2.70
CA TRP A 93 -13.81 8.16 -1.84
C TRP A 93 -13.58 6.92 -2.70
N THR A 94 -12.32 6.52 -2.77
CA THR A 94 -11.80 5.46 -3.63
C THR A 94 -10.98 4.54 -2.75
N GLU A 95 -11.21 3.23 -2.86
CA GLU A 95 -10.50 2.23 -2.08
C GLU A 95 -8.99 2.30 -2.36
N LEU A 96 -8.20 2.17 -1.29
CA LEU A 96 -6.76 2.00 -1.41
C LEU A 96 -6.45 0.57 -1.90
N PRO A 97 -5.30 0.34 -2.55
CA PRO A 97 -4.88 -0.99 -2.95
C PRO A 97 -4.88 -1.93 -1.73
N PRO A 98 -5.34 -3.19 -1.87
CA PRO A 98 -5.40 -4.14 -0.76
C PRO A 98 -4.11 -4.17 0.05
N GLU A 99 -4.22 -4.06 1.38
CA GLU A 99 -3.10 -4.19 2.32
C GLU A 99 -3.32 -5.43 3.19
N PRO A 100 -2.70 -6.58 2.85
CA PRO A 100 -2.91 -7.85 3.54
C PRO A 100 -2.64 -7.79 5.04
N LEU A 101 -1.69 -6.95 5.49
CA LEU A 101 -1.36 -6.83 6.91
C LEU A 101 -2.54 -6.34 7.76
N ARG A 102 -3.53 -5.67 7.16
CA ARG A 102 -4.75 -5.25 7.88
C ARG A 102 -5.68 -6.39 8.24
N LEU A 103 -5.52 -7.55 7.60
CA LEU A 103 -6.31 -8.74 7.89
C LEU A 103 -5.78 -9.49 9.12
N LEU A 104 -4.57 -9.14 9.59
CA LEU A 104 -3.96 -9.75 10.76
C LEU A 104 -4.51 -9.17 12.05
N GLY A 105 -4.85 -10.04 13.01
CA GLY A 105 -5.14 -9.65 14.39
C GLY A 105 -3.88 -9.24 15.15
N GLN A 106 -4.06 -8.63 16.33
CA GLN A 106 -2.95 -8.10 17.13
C GLN A 106 -1.91 -9.16 17.52
N GLU A 107 -2.36 -10.37 17.87
CA GLU A 107 -1.46 -11.48 18.20
C GLU A 107 -0.65 -11.94 16.98
N GLN A 108 -1.30 -12.06 15.82
CA GLN A 108 -0.63 -12.42 14.58
C GLN A 108 0.39 -11.36 14.15
N LEU A 109 0.05 -10.08 14.28
CA LEU A 109 0.98 -8.96 14.04
C LEU A 109 2.20 -9.04 14.96
N SER A 110 2.03 -9.44 16.23
CA SER A 110 3.15 -9.59 17.16
C SER A 110 4.15 -10.67 16.75
N VAL A 111 3.68 -11.71 16.05
CA VAL A 111 4.53 -12.76 15.48
C VAL A 111 5.16 -12.31 14.16
N VAL A 112 4.36 -11.73 13.25
CA VAL A 112 4.82 -11.26 11.93
C VAL A 112 5.84 -10.13 12.04
N PHE A 113 5.74 -9.27 13.06
CA PHE A 113 6.70 -8.18 13.34
C PHE A 113 7.60 -8.46 14.55
N GLY A 114 7.56 -9.67 15.09
CA GLY A 114 8.28 -10.05 16.29
C GLY A 114 9.81 -10.09 16.13
N PRO A 115 10.54 -10.41 17.22
CA PRO A 115 12.00 -10.46 17.21
C PRO A 115 12.56 -11.69 16.47
N GLN A 116 11.71 -12.60 15.95
CA GLN A 116 12.20 -13.80 15.26
C GLN A 116 12.92 -13.47 13.94
N GLY A 117 13.67 -14.42 13.41
CA GLY A 117 14.33 -14.29 12.10
C GLY A 117 13.33 -14.10 10.94
N GLN A 118 13.78 -13.46 9.86
CA GLN A 118 12.95 -13.11 8.70
C GLN A 118 12.16 -14.31 8.14
N VAL A 119 12.81 -15.48 8.03
CA VAL A 119 12.16 -16.71 7.53
C VAL A 119 10.94 -17.06 8.39
N ARG A 120 11.08 -17.10 9.72
CA ARG A 120 9.95 -17.42 10.62
C ARG A 120 8.81 -16.42 10.54
N ARG A 121 9.13 -15.12 10.42
CA ARG A 121 8.11 -14.08 10.28
C ARG A 121 7.35 -14.19 8.95
N LEU A 122 8.05 -14.54 7.88
CA LEU A 122 7.46 -14.76 6.56
C LEU A 122 6.67 -16.08 6.52
N THR A 123 7.14 -17.14 7.18
CA THR A 123 6.36 -18.37 7.37
C THR A 123 5.02 -18.06 8.05
N ALA A 124 5.07 -17.32 9.16
CA ALA A 124 3.87 -16.90 9.89
C ALA A 124 2.95 -16.01 9.04
N LEU A 125 3.50 -15.06 8.26
CA LEU A 125 2.71 -14.21 7.36
C LEU A 125 1.88 -15.04 6.38
N PHE A 126 2.52 -15.98 5.66
CA PHE A 126 1.83 -16.84 4.71
C PHE A 126 0.86 -17.82 5.40
N GLY A 127 1.22 -18.32 6.58
CA GLY A 127 0.36 -19.20 7.38
C GLY A 127 -0.91 -18.52 7.91
N TYR A 128 -0.83 -17.25 8.30
CA TYR A 128 -1.99 -16.49 8.77
C TYR A 128 -2.86 -15.91 7.65
N LEU A 129 -2.33 -15.80 6.43
CA LEU A 129 -3.02 -15.24 5.27
C LEU A 129 -3.07 -16.24 4.10
N PRO A 130 -3.66 -17.44 4.30
CA PRO A 130 -3.89 -18.35 3.19
C PRO A 130 -4.84 -17.70 2.19
N GLU A 131 -4.60 -17.94 0.90
CA GLU A 131 -5.47 -17.51 -0.21
C GLU A 131 -5.62 -15.98 -0.34
N ILE A 132 -4.72 -15.23 0.29
CA ILE A 132 -4.61 -13.77 0.13
C ILE A 132 -3.39 -13.46 -0.73
N VAL A 133 -3.59 -12.62 -1.77
CA VAL A 133 -2.47 -12.11 -2.56
C VAL A 133 -1.68 -11.10 -1.72
N ILE A 134 -0.42 -11.43 -1.47
CA ILE A 134 0.54 -10.62 -0.73
C ILE A 134 1.44 -9.89 -1.72
N PRO A 135 1.35 -8.55 -1.82
CA PRO A 135 2.25 -7.75 -2.63
C PRO A 135 3.69 -7.86 -2.17
N ARG A 136 4.62 -7.67 -3.11
CA ARG A 136 6.06 -7.59 -2.82
C ARG A 136 6.38 -6.59 -1.68
N THR A 137 5.75 -5.43 -1.69
CA THR A 137 5.95 -4.36 -0.69
C THR A 137 5.55 -4.80 0.73
N THR A 138 4.55 -5.68 0.85
CA THR A 138 4.15 -6.25 2.15
C THR A 138 5.24 -7.18 2.69
N ILE A 139 5.83 -8.02 1.83
CA ILE A 139 6.97 -8.88 2.20
C ILE A 139 8.17 -8.03 2.64
N GLU A 140 8.47 -6.95 1.89
CA GLU A 140 9.55 -6.01 2.24
C GLU A 140 9.32 -5.33 3.59
N THR A 141 8.07 -4.95 3.87
CA THR A 141 7.64 -4.39 5.16
C THR A 141 7.90 -5.37 6.31
N VAL A 142 7.48 -6.64 6.18
CA VAL A 142 7.71 -7.70 7.18
C VAL A 142 9.21 -8.05 7.34
N GLY A 143 9.98 -7.94 6.26
CA GLY A 143 11.44 -8.03 6.28
C GLY A 143 12.14 -6.86 6.95
N ALA A 144 11.42 -5.80 7.32
CA ALA A 144 11.95 -4.52 7.78
C ALA A 144 12.99 -3.95 6.79
N THR A 145 12.70 -4.05 5.49
CA THR A 145 13.52 -3.57 4.37
C THR A 145 14.98 -4.03 4.41
N ARG A 146 15.28 -5.14 5.10
CA ARG A 146 16.63 -5.71 5.14
C ARG A 146 16.99 -6.32 3.79
N GLN A 147 18.28 -6.36 3.49
CA GLN A 147 18.79 -7.05 2.30
C GLN A 147 18.32 -8.51 2.28
N ASP A 148 18.14 -9.05 1.08
CA ASP A 148 17.76 -10.44 0.80
C ASP A 148 16.36 -10.89 1.25
N VAL A 149 15.43 -9.99 1.62
CA VAL A 149 14.10 -10.41 2.11
C VAL A 149 13.37 -11.36 1.14
N MET A 150 13.46 -11.14 -0.17
CA MET A 150 12.84 -12.03 -1.16
C MET A 150 13.48 -13.42 -1.19
N ARG A 151 14.80 -13.51 -0.98
CA ARG A 151 15.47 -14.80 -0.82
C ARG A 151 14.98 -15.51 0.45
N ARG A 152 14.79 -14.76 1.54
CA ARG A 152 14.22 -15.31 2.78
C ARG A 152 12.76 -15.74 2.63
N ALA A 153 11.96 -15.03 1.83
CA ALA A 153 10.60 -15.41 1.48
C ALA A 153 10.58 -16.75 0.73
N ARG A 154 11.48 -16.96 -0.24
CA ARG A 154 11.63 -18.26 -0.91
C ARG A 154 12.05 -19.36 0.06
N GLN A 155 12.99 -19.08 0.96
CA GLN A 155 13.40 -20.03 2.00
C GLN A 155 12.26 -20.41 2.96
N ALA A 156 11.26 -19.54 3.14
CA ALA A 156 10.09 -19.81 3.98
C ALA A 156 9.14 -20.83 3.35
N LYS A 157 9.13 -21.02 2.03
CA LYS A 157 8.19 -21.91 1.32
C LYS A 157 8.14 -23.33 1.88
N GLN A 158 9.31 -23.92 2.16
CA GLN A 158 9.41 -25.26 2.76
C GLN A 158 8.76 -25.33 4.15
N TRP A 159 8.88 -24.26 4.95
CA TRP A 159 8.33 -24.20 6.29
C TRP A 159 6.83 -23.92 6.25
N VAL A 160 6.38 -23.09 5.30
CA VAL A 160 4.95 -22.86 5.05
C VAL A 160 4.25 -24.15 4.66
N LEU A 161 4.89 -24.98 3.83
CA LEU A 161 4.39 -26.30 3.50
C LEU A 161 4.35 -27.21 4.73
N ALA A 162 5.49 -27.37 5.42
CA ALA A 162 5.62 -28.29 6.54
C ALA A 162 4.73 -27.94 7.74
N GLU A 163 4.59 -26.65 8.06
CA GLU A 163 3.88 -26.17 9.25
C GLU A 163 2.39 -25.88 8.99
N HIS A 164 2.02 -25.54 7.75
CA HIS A 164 0.67 -25.07 7.43
C HIS A 164 -0.03 -25.83 6.30
N GLN A 165 0.64 -26.79 5.63
CA GLN A 165 0.10 -27.51 4.45
C GLN A 165 -0.33 -26.53 3.32
N LEU A 166 0.46 -25.46 3.17
CA LEU A 166 0.26 -24.42 2.17
C LEU A 166 1.45 -24.37 1.21
N VAL A 167 1.18 -24.21 -0.07
CA VAL A 167 2.17 -24.00 -1.12
C VAL A 167 2.17 -22.55 -1.53
N VAL A 168 3.33 -21.90 -1.45
CA VAL A 168 3.48 -20.49 -1.80
C VAL A 168 3.82 -20.35 -3.28
N LEU A 169 2.89 -19.75 -4.03
CA LEU A 169 3.07 -19.35 -5.42
C LEU A 169 3.60 -17.92 -5.50
N VAL A 170 4.43 -17.65 -6.51
CA VAL A 170 5.15 -16.40 -6.68
C VAL A 170 4.99 -15.88 -8.10
N GLY A 171 4.66 -14.60 -8.18
CA GLY A 171 4.35 -13.88 -9.41
C GLY A 171 5.51 -13.77 -10.39
N THR A 172 6.74 -14.04 -9.96
CA THR A 172 7.93 -14.00 -10.81
C THR A 172 7.92 -15.10 -11.89
N TRP A 173 7.41 -16.30 -11.59
CA TRP A 173 7.47 -17.44 -12.51
C TRP A 173 6.16 -17.67 -13.26
N ARG A 174 6.27 -17.90 -14.57
CA ARG A 174 5.11 -18.03 -15.47
C ARG A 174 4.18 -19.17 -15.10
N GLU A 175 4.72 -20.32 -14.73
CA GLU A 175 3.93 -21.50 -14.34
C GLU A 175 3.13 -21.24 -13.07
N GLN A 176 3.74 -20.63 -12.05
CA GLN A 176 3.06 -20.29 -10.81
C GLN A 176 1.99 -19.21 -11.02
N ARG A 177 2.24 -18.21 -11.89
CA ARG A 177 1.19 -17.27 -12.31
C ARG A 177 0.01 -17.99 -12.97
N SER A 178 0.29 -18.96 -13.85
CA SER A 178 -0.75 -19.76 -14.51
C SER A 178 -1.57 -20.57 -13.52
N ALA A 179 -0.90 -21.24 -12.56
CA ALA A 179 -1.57 -21.99 -11.49
C ALA A 179 -2.44 -21.09 -10.60
N ALA A 180 -1.91 -19.94 -10.17
CA ALA A 180 -2.66 -18.96 -9.37
C ALA A 180 -3.88 -18.41 -10.13
N MET A 181 -3.72 -18.07 -11.41
CA MET A 181 -4.80 -17.57 -12.26
C MET A 181 -5.92 -18.60 -12.45
N LYS A 182 -5.60 -19.89 -12.61
CA LYS A 182 -6.60 -20.98 -12.66
C LYS A 182 -7.45 -21.05 -11.39
N LEU A 183 -6.91 -20.61 -10.25
CA LEU A 183 -7.59 -20.55 -8.96
C LEU A 183 -8.22 -19.18 -8.67
N GLY A 184 -8.12 -18.22 -9.59
CA GLY A 184 -8.71 -16.88 -9.45
C GLY A 184 -7.82 -15.85 -8.75
N TYR A 185 -6.53 -16.12 -8.57
CA TYR A 185 -5.59 -15.20 -7.91
C TYR A 185 -4.67 -14.50 -8.93
N ASP A 186 -4.74 -13.18 -9.02
CA ASP A 186 -3.82 -12.38 -9.83
C ASP A 186 -2.56 -12.02 -9.04
N ILE A 187 -1.44 -12.66 -9.40
CA ILE A 187 -0.11 -12.40 -8.82
C ILE A 187 0.85 -11.76 -9.84
N SER A 188 0.36 -11.18 -10.92
CA SER A 188 1.18 -10.65 -12.03
C SER A 188 2.15 -9.52 -11.63
N ASN A 189 1.79 -8.70 -10.64
CA ASN A 189 2.61 -7.58 -10.14
C ASN A 189 3.58 -8.02 -9.03
N GLU A 190 4.34 -9.09 -9.27
CA GLU A 190 5.24 -9.70 -8.28
C GLU A 190 4.54 -10.10 -6.97
N GLY A 191 3.24 -10.46 -7.07
CA GLY A 191 2.44 -10.91 -5.95
C GLY A 191 2.80 -12.33 -5.51
N TRP A 192 2.43 -12.68 -4.29
CA TRP A 192 2.65 -14.00 -3.71
C TRP A 192 1.33 -14.49 -3.14
N VAL A 193 1.05 -15.79 -3.17
CA VAL A 193 -0.17 -16.34 -2.56
C VAL A 193 0.12 -17.73 -2.00
N ALA A 194 -0.32 -17.99 -0.77
CA ALA A 194 -0.21 -19.30 -0.14
C ALA A 194 -1.51 -20.09 -0.36
N ILE A 195 -1.43 -21.25 -1.01
CA ILE A 195 -2.60 -22.03 -1.44
C ILE A 195 -2.59 -23.41 -0.75
N PRO A 196 -3.72 -23.89 -0.22
CA PRO A 196 -3.85 -25.27 0.25
C PRO A 196 -3.47 -26.32 -0.80
N GLU A 197 -2.71 -27.34 -0.40
CA GLU A 197 -2.24 -28.39 -1.32
C GLU A 197 -3.38 -29.07 -2.10
N ASN A 198 -4.51 -29.33 -1.44
CA ASN A 198 -5.68 -29.97 -2.06
C ASN A 198 -6.28 -29.14 -3.21
N LYS A 199 -6.22 -27.80 -3.14
CA LYS A 199 -6.70 -26.91 -4.21
C LYS A 199 -5.76 -26.93 -5.42
N LEU A 200 -4.46 -27.06 -5.20
CA LEU A 200 -3.50 -27.25 -6.30
C LEU A 200 -3.64 -28.62 -6.95
N ALA A 201 -3.84 -29.67 -6.16
CA ALA A 201 -4.09 -31.01 -6.67
C ALA A 201 -5.33 -31.06 -7.57
N ALA A 202 -6.39 -30.32 -7.21
CA ALA A 202 -7.61 -30.22 -8.01
C ALA A 202 -7.41 -29.63 -9.42
N ILE A 203 -6.34 -28.86 -9.63
CA ILE A 203 -5.97 -28.29 -10.94
C ILE A 203 -4.73 -28.96 -11.57
N GLY A 204 -4.33 -30.12 -11.04
CA GLY A 204 -3.29 -30.99 -11.60
C GLY A 204 -1.85 -30.67 -11.18
N TYR A 205 -1.65 -29.94 -10.07
CA TYR A 205 -0.32 -29.67 -9.51
C TYR A 205 -0.10 -30.37 -8.18
N ASN A 206 1.14 -30.77 -7.91
CA ASN A 206 1.58 -31.30 -6.63
C ASN A 206 2.39 -30.26 -5.85
N ALA A 207 2.50 -30.43 -4.53
CA ALA A 207 3.23 -29.51 -3.67
C ALA A 207 4.71 -29.33 -4.07
N GLY A 208 5.34 -30.40 -4.58
CA GLY A 208 6.73 -30.42 -5.02
C GLY A 208 7.01 -29.58 -6.27
N ASP A 209 6.01 -29.36 -7.13
CA ASP A 209 6.15 -28.66 -8.42
C ASP A 209 6.67 -27.22 -8.24
N PHE A 210 6.51 -26.65 -7.05
CA PHE A 210 6.81 -25.27 -6.76
C PHE A 210 7.82 -25.06 -5.64
N GLN A 211 8.47 -26.08 -5.07
CA GLN A 211 9.39 -25.87 -3.92
C GLN A 211 10.76 -25.29 -4.32
N ASP A 212 11.29 -25.64 -5.49
CA ASP A 212 12.65 -25.30 -5.91
C ASP A 212 12.79 -23.97 -6.67
N SER A 213 11.67 -23.26 -6.82
CA SER A 213 11.62 -21.94 -7.47
C SER A 213 11.59 -20.83 -6.43
#